data_AF-A0A9D3S5W9-F1
#
_entry.id   AF-A0A9D3S5W9-F1
#
_cell.length_a   1.000
_cell.length_b   1.000
_cell.length_c   1.000
_cell.angle_alpha   90.00
_cell.angle_beta   90.00
_cell.angle_gamma   90.00
#
_symmetry.space_group_name_H-M   'P 1'
#
loop_
_entity.id
_entity.type
_entity.pdbx_description
1 polymer ?
#
loop_
_entity_poly.entity_id
_entity_poly.type
_entity_poly.pdbx_seq_one_letter_code
_entity_poly.pdbx_strand_id
1 'polypeptide(L)'
;MPQISGSGSCSRTAAEISCSCESRGNPSPSMEWHVSGLRVTNSTDRVIREEQLGNTGLRSSLTIHQSQGDTPTLLCVSTNTLGSSSLQLRAPQQHSGK
;
A
#
# COMPACT_ATOMS: atom_id res chain seq x y z
N MET A 1 6.99 -14.45 -11.71
CA MET A 1 5.89 -13.69 -11.10
C MET A 1 6.45 -12.68 -10.10
N PRO A 2 5.81 -11.53 -9.86
CA PRO A 2 6.30 -10.55 -8.91
C PRO A 2 6.14 -11.07 -7.49
N GLN A 3 6.99 -10.61 -6.56
CA GLN A 3 7.00 -11.02 -5.17
C GLN A 3 7.01 -9.79 -4.28
N ILE A 4 5.98 -9.67 -3.44
CA ILE A 4 5.90 -8.62 -2.44
C ILE A 4 6.77 -9.02 -1.24
N SER A 5 7.60 -8.09 -0.79
CA SER A 5 8.39 -8.19 0.43
C SER A 5 7.45 -8.50 1.60
N GLY A 6 7.67 -9.58 2.33
CA GLY A 6 6.71 -10.16 3.29
C GLY A 6 6.29 -9.27 4.47
N SER A 7 6.75 -8.02 4.54
CA SER A 7 6.39 -7.04 5.56
C SER A 7 6.24 -5.64 4.95
N GLY A 8 5.13 -5.40 4.25
CA GLY A 8 4.69 -4.01 4.05
C GLY A 8 4.43 -3.36 5.41
N SER A 9 4.68 -2.05 5.51
CA SER A 9 4.56 -1.32 6.77
C SER A 9 3.39 -0.35 6.71
N CYS A 10 2.70 -0.16 7.83
CA CYS A 10 1.65 0.84 7.97
C CYS A 10 1.80 1.58 9.29
N SER A 11 1.62 2.90 9.26
CA SER A 11 1.52 3.78 10.41
C SER A 11 0.22 4.57 10.35
N ARG A 12 -0.32 4.93 11.52
CA ARG A 12 -1.52 5.73 11.66
C ARG A 12 -1.25 6.88 12.62
N THR A 13 -1.59 8.08 12.21
CA THR A 13 -1.60 9.29 13.03
C THR A 13 -3.05 9.74 13.25
N ALA A 14 -3.24 10.89 13.91
CA ALA A 14 -4.55 11.50 14.08
C ALA A 14 -5.13 12.12 12.79
N ALA A 15 -4.32 12.33 11.75
CA ALA A 15 -4.74 12.99 10.53
C ALA A 15 -4.66 12.08 9.29
N GLU A 16 -3.87 11.01 9.35
CA GLU A 16 -3.65 10.15 8.20
C GLU A 16 -3.21 8.73 8.55
N ILE A 17 -3.38 7.84 7.56
CA ILE A 17 -2.78 6.51 7.52
C ILE A 17 -1.76 6.51 6.39
N SER A 18 -0.55 6.03 6.66
CA SER A 18 0.51 5.86 5.67
C SER A 18 0.94 4.40 5.62
N CYS A 19 0.97 3.81 4.43
CA CYS A 19 1.39 2.45 4.22
C CYS A 19 2.39 2.36 3.07
N SER A 20 3.34 1.43 3.17
CA SER A 20 4.30 1.14 2.10
C SER A 20 4.36 -0.35 1.81
N CYS A 21 4.57 -0.66 0.55
CA CYS A 21 4.65 -2.01 0.02
C CYS A 21 5.78 -2.05 -1.01
N GLU A 22 6.62 -3.07 -0.95
CA GLU A 22 7.73 -3.26 -1.87
C GLU A 22 7.57 -4.56 -2.62
N SER A 23 7.71 -4.52 -3.93
CA SER A 23 7.65 -5.69 -4.79
C SER A 23 8.87 -5.78 -5.70
N ARG A 24 9.29 -7.00 -6.00
CA ARG A 24 10.33 -7.27 -7.00
C ARG A 24 9.87 -8.30 -8.01
N GLY A 25 10.28 -8.13 -9.26
CA GLY A 25 9.98 -9.03 -10.35
C GLY A 25 10.76 -8.66 -11.62
N ASN A 26 10.96 -9.64 -12.49
CA ASN A 26 11.49 -9.41 -13.84
C ASN A 26 10.50 -10.02 -14.85
N PRO A 27 9.75 -9.21 -15.64
CA PRO A 27 9.81 -7.74 -15.74
C PRO A 27 9.41 -7.00 -14.44
N SER A 28 9.86 -5.74 -14.29
CA SER A 28 9.51 -4.89 -13.13
C SER A 28 7.99 -4.85 -12.94
N PRO A 29 7.49 -5.03 -11.71
CA PRO A 29 6.05 -5.01 -11.47
C PRO A 29 5.47 -3.61 -11.57
N SER A 30 4.15 -3.54 -11.82
CA SER A 30 3.30 -2.41 -11.45
C SER A 30 2.66 -2.68 -10.08
N MET A 31 2.28 -1.62 -9.37
CA MET A 31 1.60 -1.73 -8.08
C MET A 31 0.28 -0.98 -8.07
N GLU A 32 -0.69 -1.51 -7.33
CA GLU A 32 -1.95 -0.83 -7.07
C GLU A 32 -2.43 -1.10 -5.66
N TRP A 33 -3.32 -0.21 -5.20
CA TRP A 33 -3.88 -0.26 -3.87
C TRP A 33 -5.38 -0.47 -3.93
N HIS A 34 -5.87 -1.33 -3.04
CA HIS A 34 -7.28 -1.47 -2.75
C HIS A 34 -7.54 -1.07 -1.31
N VAL A 35 -8.59 -0.28 -1.10
CA VAL A 35 -9.02 0.20 0.21
C VAL A 35 -10.46 -0.22 0.40
N SER A 36 -10.70 -1.03 1.43
CA SER A 36 -12.00 -1.67 1.68
C SER A 36 -12.53 -2.43 0.46
N GLY A 37 -11.62 -3.08 -0.28
CA GLY A 37 -11.95 -3.90 -1.46
C GLY A 37 -12.13 -3.12 -2.76
N LEU A 38 -12.05 -1.79 -2.74
CA LEU A 38 -12.13 -0.96 -3.95
C LEU A 38 -10.73 -0.55 -4.41
N ARG A 39 -10.43 -0.70 -5.71
CA ARG A 39 -9.21 -0.19 -6.34
C ARG A 39 -9.20 1.33 -6.33
N VAL A 40 -8.05 1.93 -6.03
CA VAL A 40 -7.98 3.38 -5.76
C VAL A 40 -6.83 4.04 -6.50
N THR A 41 -6.99 5.33 -6.74
CA THR A 41 -6.02 6.19 -7.42
C THR A 41 -5.72 7.42 -6.58
N ASN A 42 -4.79 8.25 -7.05
CA ASN A 42 -4.54 9.57 -6.46
C ASN A 42 -5.82 10.42 -6.46
N SER A 43 -6.08 11.12 -5.35
CA SER A 43 -7.16 12.08 -5.16
C SER A 43 -6.75 13.10 -4.09
N THR A 44 -7.59 14.11 -3.81
CA THR A 44 -7.31 15.12 -2.77
C THR A 44 -7.04 14.48 -1.41
N ASP A 45 -7.81 13.47 -1.02
CA ASP A 45 -7.67 12.83 0.30
C ASP A 45 -6.68 11.63 0.30
N ARG A 46 -6.06 11.32 -0.85
CA ARG A 46 -5.35 10.05 -1.05
C ARG A 46 -4.17 10.20 -1.99
N VAL A 47 -2.98 9.93 -1.51
CA VAL A 47 -1.75 10.09 -2.27
C VAL A 47 -1.06 8.75 -2.43
N ILE A 48 -0.81 8.35 -3.68
CA ILE A 48 -0.03 7.17 -4.05
C ILE A 48 1.27 7.65 -4.68
N ARG A 49 2.40 7.21 -4.12
CA ARG A 49 3.75 7.49 -4.64
C ARG A 49 4.45 6.19 -4.96
N GLU A 50 5.23 6.20 -6.04
CA GLU A 50 6.03 5.05 -6.45
C GLU A 50 7.51 5.45 -6.52
N GLU A 51 8.36 4.54 -6.05
CA GLU A 51 9.81 4.67 -6.05
C GLU A 51 10.42 3.40 -6.65
N GLN A 52 11.20 3.57 -7.71
CA GLN A 52 11.86 2.44 -8.37
C GLN A 52 13.04 1.93 -7.53
N LEU A 53 13.02 0.66 -7.16
CA LEU A 53 14.09 -0.01 -6.40
C LEU A 53 15.01 -0.79 -7.36
N GLY A 54 15.78 -0.06 -8.16
CA GLY A 54 16.58 -0.61 -9.26
C GLY A 54 15.70 -1.13 -10.41
N ASN A 55 16.25 -1.91 -11.35
CA ASN A 55 15.54 -2.23 -12.59
C ASN A 55 14.37 -3.22 -12.45
N THR A 56 14.25 -3.89 -11.30
CA THR A 56 13.32 -5.00 -11.09
C THR A 56 12.46 -4.83 -9.83
N GLY A 57 12.61 -3.73 -9.10
CA GLY A 57 11.89 -3.49 -7.86
C GLY A 57 11.09 -2.21 -7.89
N LEU A 58 9.96 -2.19 -7.19
CA LEU A 58 9.10 -1.02 -7.02
C LEU A 58 8.65 -0.95 -5.57
N ARG A 59 8.75 0.23 -4.96
CA ARG A 59 8.11 0.57 -3.69
C ARG A 59 6.92 1.47 -3.98
N SER A 60 5.75 1.12 -3.49
CA SER A 60 4.56 1.95 -3.53
C SER A 60 4.17 2.37 -2.12
N SER A 61 3.87 3.65 -1.95
CA SER A 61 3.43 4.24 -0.68
C SER A 61 2.06 4.88 -0.86
N LEU A 62 1.12 4.54 0.02
CA LEU A 62 -0.24 5.07 0.07
C LEU A 62 -0.41 5.89 1.35
N THR A 63 -0.76 7.17 1.20
CA THR A 63 -1.23 8.03 2.28
C THR A 63 -2.73 8.29 2.11
N ILE A 64 -3.50 8.12 3.17
CA ILE A 64 -4.94 8.44 3.23
C ILE A 64 -5.12 9.50 4.31
N HIS A 65 -5.54 10.70 3.93
CA HIS A 65 -5.88 11.78 4.85
C HIS A 65 -7.27 11.52 5.43
N GLN A 66 -7.31 11.03 6.66
CA GLN A 66 -8.54 10.75 7.41
C GLN A 66 -8.33 11.01 8.89
N SER A 67 -9.20 11.83 9.49
CA SER A 67 -9.09 12.22 10.90
C SER A 67 -9.79 11.26 11.85
N GLN A 68 -10.88 10.60 11.42
CA GLN A 68 -11.70 9.72 12.24
C GLN A 68 -12.29 8.57 11.43
N GLY A 69 -12.62 7.47 12.12
CA GLY A 69 -13.25 6.28 11.54
C GLY A 69 -12.45 5.00 11.72
N ASP A 70 -13.07 3.90 11.33
CA ASP A 70 -12.44 2.58 11.36
C ASP A 70 -11.20 2.54 10.48
N THR A 71 -10.22 1.72 10.88
CA THR A 71 -9.06 1.47 10.03
C THR A 71 -9.54 0.69 8.80
N PRO A 72 -9.40 1.23 7.57
CA PRO A 72 -9.78 0.49 6.38
C PRO A 72 -8.87 -0.73 6.19
N THR A 73 -9.39 -1.78 5.55
CA THR A 73 -8.54 -2.87 5.08
C THR A 73 -7.78 -2.41 3.86
N LEU A 74 -6.46 -2.57 3.87
CA LEU A 74 -5.57 -2.15 2.80
C LEU A 74 -4.99 -3.38 2.12
N LEU A 75 -5.00 -3.40 0.80
CA LEU A 75 -4.41 -4.47 0.01
C LEU A 75 -3.50 -3.84 -1.04
N CYS A 76 -2.24 -4.22 -1.01
CA CYS A 76 -1.28 -3.93 -2.05
C CYS A 76 -1.30 -5.09 -3.06
N VAL A 77 -1.45 -4.79 -4.34
CA VAL A 77 -1.41 -5.78 -5.42
C VAL A 77 -0.26 -5.42 -6.35
N SER A 78 0.56 -6.42 -6.67
CA SER A 78 1.69 -6.31 -7.57
C SER A 78 1.51 -7.24 -8.77
N THR A 79 1.69 -6.72 -9.98
CA THR A 79 1.41 -7.44 -11.21
C THR A 79 2.53 -7.26 -12.23
N ASN A 80 2.87 -8.31 -12.96
CA ASN A 80 3.66 -8.26 -14.18
C ASN A 80 3.18 -9.31 -15.19
N THR A 81 3.85 -9.43 -16.33
CA THR A 81 3.47 -10.39 -17.39
C THR A 81 3.56 -11.86 -16.98
N LEU A 82 4.24 -12.17 -15.87
CA LEU A 82 4.41 -13.52 -15.33
C LEU A 82 3.42 -13.83 -14.19
N GLY A 83 2.54 -12.90 -13.82
CA GLY A 83 1.49 -13.11 -12.80
C GLY A 83 1.36 -11.96 -11.79
N SER A 84 0.73 -12.25 -10.66
CA SER A 84 0.46 -11.28 -9.60
C SER A 84 0.74 -11.83 -8.20
N SER A 85 0.94 -10.92 -7.26
CA SER A 85 1.06 -11.18 -5.83
C SER A 85 0.30 -10.09 -5.07
N SER A 86 -0.23 -10.40 -3.90
CA SER A 86 -0.95 -9.42 -3.07
C SER A 86 -0.58 -9.53 -1.60
N LEU A 87 -0.54 -8.39 -0.90
CA LEU A 87 -0.27 -8.32 0.52
C LEU A 87 -1.34 -7.47 1.20
N GLN A 88 -2.09 -8.08 2.12
CA GLN A 88 -3.02 -7.36 2.97
C GLN A 88 -2.27 -6.73 4.13
N LEU A 89 -2.49 -5.43 4.32
CA LEU A 89 -1.89 -4.63 5.36
C LEU A 89 -2.97 -4.13 6.32
N ARG A 90 -2.61 -4.06 7.59
CA ARG A 90 -3.47 -3.50 8.65
C ARG A 90 -2.72 -2.32 9.26
N ALA A 91 -3.33 -1.14 9.21
CA ALA A 91 -2.78 -0.02 9.96
C ALA A 91 -3.06 -0.21 11.46
N PRO A 92 -2.13 0.21 12.34
CA PRO A 92 -2.35 0.13 13.78
C PRO A 92 -3.60 0.91 14.16
N GLN A 93 -4.37 0.38 15.12
CA GLN A 93 -5.49 1.12 15.70
C GLN A 93 -4.93 2.29 16.51
N GLN A 94 -5.50 3.47 16.32
CA GLN A 94 -5.20 4.62 17.15
C GLN A 94 -5.68 4.32 18.57
N HIS A 95 -4.77 3.93 19.46
CA HIS A 95 -5.13 3.71 20.86
C HIS A 95 -5.46 5.07 21.47
N SER A 96 -6.75 5.33 21.65
CA SER A 96 -7.22 6.37 22.56
C SER A 96 -6.88 5.88 23.97
N GLY A 97 -5.80 6.42 24.53
CA GLY A 97 -5.51 6.26 25.95
C GLY A 97 -6.68 6.82 26.74
N LYS A 98 -7.37 5.94 27.48
CA LYS A 98 -8.34 6.27 28.50
C LYS A 98 -7.65 6.83 29.73
#